data_AF-A0A7C6WWT8-F1
#
_entry.id   AF-A0A7C6WWT8-F1
#
_cell.length_a   1.000
_cell.length_b   1.000
_cell.length_c   1.000
_cell.angle_alpha   90.00
_cell.angle_beta   90.00
_cell.angle_gamma   90.00
#
_symmetry.space_group_name_H-M   'P 1'
#
loop_
_entity.id
_entity.type
_entity.pdbx_description
1 polymer ?
#
loop_
_entity_poly.entity_id
_entity_poly.type
_entity_poly.pdbx_seq_one_letter_code
_entity_poly.pdbx_strand_id
1 'polypeptide(L)'
;MTTPTYVLLGISLLVRIFVSYEARERDGFTDATPFVVCLSLVLAGLIHLGNPLNIYGLNVSSLLKCPWTALFSLWTIAFVIGRVANALILQPTSGFRKMVAAGHASPGGVYLSLRDYPKHFGIILGLPMICSQTFMEEFIFRGLLVSFGKGLLGFFGVSTRLTGFLSITGSSILFGLVHFIPAFCCLRGKSIWIPLYALIMPTTLGMVFCVLNQVSCSLWPGWIVHFSLNYAGFVWDRIAGTWERYGLG
;
A
#
# COMPACT_ATOMS: atom_id res chain seq x y z
N MET A 1 -1.78 -19.44 15.35
CA MET A 1 -1.80 -20.11 14.03
C MET A 1 -1.59 -19.07 12.94
N THR A 2 -0.64 -19.28 12.03
CA THR A 2 -0.32 -18.38 10.89
C THR A 2 -0.72 -18.96 9.54
N THR A 3 -1.10 -20.24 9.49
CA THR A 3 -1.52 -20.95 8.27
C THR A 3 -2.60 -20.22 7.47
N PRO A 4 -3.69 -19.68 8.08
CA PRO A 4 -4.69 -18.96 7.31
C PRO A 4 -4.14 -17.72 6.60
N THR A 5 -3.19 -17.02 7.23
CA THR A 5 -2.53 -15.85 6.64
C THR A 5 -1.67 -16.26 5.44
N TYR A 6 -0.93 -17.37 5.53
CA TYR A 6 -0.19 -17.90 4.38
C TYR A 6 -1.10 -18.31 3.23
N VAL A 7 -2.23 -18.95 3.53
CA VAL A 7 -3.22 -19.34 2.51
C VAL A 7 -3.79 -18.11 1.82
N LEU A 8 -4.21 -17.09 2.59
CA LEU A 8 -4.71 -15.81 2.07
C LEU A 8 -3.68 -15.15 1.14
N LEU A 9 -2.43 -15.04 1.59
CA LEU A 9 -1.35 -14.45 0.79
C LEU A 9 -1.03 -15.30 -0.44
N GLY A 10 -0.98 -16.62 -0.32
CA GLY A 10 -0.73 -17.54 -1.42
C GLY A 10 -1.76 -17.39 -2.54
N ILE A 11 -3.05 -17.40 -2.19
CA ILE A 11 -4.14 -17.18 -3.15
C ILE A 11 -4.02 -15.78 -3.78
N SER A 12 -3.78 -14.77 -2.96
CA SER A 12 -3.63 -13.38 -3.42
C SER A 12 -2.48 -13.21 -4.42
N LEU A 13 -1.33 -13.86 -4.16
CA LEU A 13 -0.17 -13.86 -5.05
C LEU A 13 -0.41 -14.67 -6.32
N LEU A 14 -1.07 -15.82 -6.24
CA LEU A 14 -1.42 -16.64 -7.40
C LEU A 14 -2.33 -15.86 -8.37
N VAL A 15 -3.41 -15.25 -7.86
CA VAL A 15 -4.28 -14.41 -8.68
C VAL A 15 -3.50 -13.28 -9.33
N ARG A 16 -2.61 -12.63 -8.57
CA ARG A 16 -1.77 -11.56 -9.09
C ARG A 16 -0.85 -12.06 -10.22
N ILE A 17 -0.23 -13.22 -10.08
CA ILE A 17 0.60 -13.82 -11.14
C ILE A 17 -0.22 -14.04 -12.42
N PHE A 18 -1.43 -14.61 -12.31
CA PHE A 18 -2.28 -14.86 -13.48
C PHE A 18 -2.72 -13.56 -14.17
N VAL A 19 -3.21 -12.58 -13.42
CA VAL A 19 -3.63 -11.28 -13.99
C VAL A 19 -2.44 -10.53 -14.59
N SER A 20 -1.30 -10.52 -13.90
CA SER A 20 -0.08 -9.84 -14.38
C SER A 20 0.56 -10.56 -15.57
N TYR A 21 0.36 -11.87 -15.72
CA TYR A 21 0.81 -12.61 -16.91
C TYR A 21 0.09 -12.10 -18.16
N GLU A 22 -1.25 -12.01 -18.12
CA GLU A 22 -2.05 -11.47 -19.23
C GLU A 22 -1.70 -10.00 -19.53
N ALA A 23 -1.46 -9.19 -18.49
CA ALA A 23 -1.04 -7.80 -18.67
C ALA A 23 0.39 -7.69 -19.25
N ARG A 24 1.32 -8.57 -18.86
CA ARG A 24 2.70 -8.58 -19.35
C ARG A 24 2.78 -8.86 -20.85
N GLU A 25 1.95 -9.78 -21.37
CA GLU A 25 1.89 -10.04 -22.81
C GLU A 25 1.48 -8.79 -23.61
N ARG A 26 0.73 -7.87 -23.00
CA ARG A 26 0.31 -6.60 -23.63
C ARG A 26 1.34 -5.48 -23.49
N ASP A 27 1.83 -5.26 -22.27
CA ASP A 27 2.58 -4.04 -21.92
C ASP A 27 4.09 -4.27 -21.73
N GLY A 28 4.56 -5.52 -21.74
CA GLY A 28 5.99 -5.87 -21.63
C GLY A 28 6.60 -5.74 -20.23
N PHE A 29 5.83 -5.30 -19.22
CA PHE A 29 6.30 -5.13 -17.83
C PHE A 29 5.96 -6.34 -16.94
N THR A 30 6.84 -6.64 -15.99
CA THR A 30 6.64 -7.74 -15.02
C THR A 30 6.26 -7.17 -13.66
N ASP A 31 5.20 -7.68 -13.05
CA ASP A 31 4.84 -7.35 -11.67
C ASP A 31 5.79 -8.06 -10.69
N ALA A 32 6.65 -7.27 -10.03
CA ALA A 32 7.65 -7.78 -9.10
C ALA A 32 7.08 -8.16 -7.72
N THR A 33 5.82 -7.80 -7.42
CA THR A 33 5.25 -7.95 -6.07
C THR A 33 5.33 -9.39 -5.54
N PRO A 34 4.97 -10.44 -6.32
CA PRO A 34 5.07 -11.81 -5.82
C PRO A 34 6.50 -12.20 -5.44
N PHE A 35 7.48 -11.81 -6.25
CA PHE A 35 8.88 -12.07 -5.97
C PHE A 35 9.35 -11.33 -4.72
N VAL A 36 9.04 -10.04 -4.62
CA VAL A 36 9.43 -9.20 -3.48
C VAL A 36 8.81 -9.72 -2.19
N VAL A 37 7.52 -10.12 -2.19
CA VAL A 37 6.86 -10.69 -1.01
C VAL A 37 7.51 -11.99 -0.58
N CYS A 38 7.69 -12.94 -1.50
CA CYS A 38 8.31 -14.23 -1.20
C CYS A 38 9.73 -14.06 -0.67
N LEU A 39 10.56 -13.25 -1.34
CA LEU A 39 11.93 -12.97 -0.91
C LEU A 39 11.95 -12.31 0.47
N SER A 40 11.09 -11.32 0.71
CA SER A 40 11.00 -10.63 2.00
C SER A 40 10.64 -11.58 3.14
N LEU A 41 9.69 -12.50 2.91
CA LEU A 41 9.30 -13.51 3.90
C LEU A 41 10.43 -14.51 4.17
N VAL A 42 11.13 -14.98 3.14
CA VAL A 42 12.28 -15.89 3.28
C VAL A 42 13.39 -15.20 4.06
N LEU A 43 13.79 -13.99 3.66
CA LEU A 43 14.83 -13.22 4.35
C LEU A 43 14.46 -12.95 5.81
N ALA A 44 13.22 -12.55 6.08
CA ALA A 44 12.73 -12.37 7.44
C ALA A 44 12.84 -13.65 8.27
N GLY A 45 12.45 -14.79 7.69
CA GLY A 45 12.52 -16.08 8.37
C GLY A 45 13.96 -16.52 8.67
N LEU A 46 14.88 -16.25 7.75
CA LEU A 46 16.31 -16.53 7.92
C LEU A 46 16.96 -15.63 8.98
N ILE A 47 16.70 -14.32 8.93
CA ILE A 47 17.29 -13.34 9.87
C ILE A 47 16.82 -13.59 11.30
N HIS A 48 15.53 -13.86 11.48
CA HIS A 48 14.94 -14.04 12.81
C HIS A 48 14.89 -15.50 13.27
N LEU A 49 15.37 -16.44 12.44
CA LEU A 49 15.36 -17.89 12.70
C LEU A 49 13.97 -18.40 13.13
N GLY A 50 12.91 -17.94 12.48
CA GLY A 50 11.54 -18.22 12.89
C GLY A 50 10.49 -17.92 11.84
N ASN A 51 9.22 -18.20 12.16
CA ASN A 51 8.12 -17.92 11.24
C ASN A 51 7.90 -16.39 11.12
N PRO A 52 8.14 -15.78 9.94
CA PRO A 52 8.08 -14.33 9.78
C PRO A 52 6.69 -13.77 10.07
N LEU A 53 5.61 -14.45 9.66
CA LEU A 53 4.26 -14.01 9.98
C LEU A 53 3.99 -14.04 11.48
N ASN A 54 4.57 -14.98 12.22
CA ASN A 54 4.40 -15.02 13.66
C ASN A 54 5.17 -13.89 14.37
N ILE A 55 6.42 -13.64 13.95
CA ILE A 55 7.30 -12.57 14.48
C ILE A 55 6.66 -11.20 14.33
N TYR A 56 6.05 -10.94 13.18
CA TYR A 56 5.37 -9.67 12.89
C TYR A 56 3.89 -9.64 13.35
N GLY A 57 3.49 -10.60 14.20
CA GLY A 57 2.17 -10.62 14.82
C GLY A 57 1.01 -10.84 13.84
N LEU A 58 1.25 -11.47 12.68
CA LEU A 58 0.27 -11.78 11.64
C LEU A 58 -0.36 -13.17 11.82
N ASN A 59 -0.66 -13.51 13.08
CA ASN A 59 -1.36 -14.74 13.45
C ASN A 59 -2.83 -14.45 13.81
N VAL A 60 -3.67 -15.49 13.85
CA VAL A 60 -5.11 -15.35 14.13
C VAL A 60 -5.40 -14.73 15.52
N SER A 61 -4.58 -15.03 16.54
CA SER A 61 -4.80 -14.48 17.89
C SER A 61 -4.61 -12.96 17.92
N SER A 62 -3.56 -12.46 17.26
CA SER A 62 -3.32 -11.02 17.10
C SER A 62 -4.41 -10.33 16.27
N LEU A 63 -4.97 -11.01 15.25
CA LEU A 63 -6.09 -10.48 14.48
C LEU A 63 -7.33 -10.25 15.35
N LEU A 64 -7.68 -11.24 16.19
CA LEU A 64 -8.85 -11.15 17.07
C LEU A 64 -8.70 -10.06 18.15
N LYS A 65 -7.47 -9.70 18.51
CA LYS A 65 -7.14 -8.66 19.48
C LYS A 65 -7.00 -7.26 18.86
N CYS A 66 -7.25 -7.11 17.57
CA CYS A 66 -7.14 -5.81 16.92
C CYS A 66 -8.11 -4.78 17.53
N PRO A 67 -7.71 -3.50 17.64
CA PRO A 67 -8.56 -2.44 18.17
C PRO A 67 -9.59 -1.99 17.12
N TRP A 68 -10.56 -2.85 16.80
CA TRP A 68 -11.48 -2.70 15.67
C TRP A 68 -12.17 -1.34 15.60
N THR A 69 -12.61 -0.78 16.73
CA THR A 69 -13.23 0.55 16.78
C THR A 69 -12.26 1.64 16.30
N ALA A 70 -11.00 1.60 16.72
CA ALA A 70 -9.99 2.55 16.27
C ALA A 70 -9.64 2.36 14.79
N LEU A 71 -9.58 1.11 14.31
CA LEU A 71 -9.33 0.81 12.90
C LEU A 71 -10.45 1.33 12.01
N PHE A 72 -11.71 1.12 12.40
CA PHE A 72 -12.86 1.59 11.66
C PHE A 72 -12.90 3.13 11.62
N SER A 73 -12.73 3.80 12.76
CA SER A 73 -12.67 5.26 12.82
C SER A 73 -11.55 5.84 11.96
N LEU A 74 -10.34 5.28 12.06
CA LEU A 74 -9.21 5.72 11.25
C LEU A 74 -9.50 5.51 9.75
N TRP A 75 -10.01 4.33 9.39
CA TRP A 75 -10.37 4.03 8.01
C TRP A 75 -11.40 5.03 7.47
N THR A 76 -12.48 5.31 8.22
CA THR A 76 -13.51 6.28 7.79
C THR A 76 -12.92 7.67 7.59
N ILE A 77 -12.15 8.17 8.57
CA ILE A 77 -11.54 9.51 8.50
C ILE A 77 -10.58 9.59 7.31
N ALA A 78 -9.67 8.62 7.18
CA ALA A 78 -8.69 8.60 6.11
C ALA A 78 -9.34 8.45 4.73
N PHE A 79 -10.40 7.65 4.62
CA PHE A 79 -11.16 7.49 3.38
C PHE A 79 -11.81 8.81 2.98
N VAL A 80 -12.53 9.48 3.89
CA VAL A 80 -13.19 10.76 3.64
C VAL A 80 -12.16 11.83 3.24
N ILE A 81 -11.07 11.98 4.00
CA ILE A 81 -9.99 12.93 3.66
C ILE A 81 -9.43 12.63 2.27
N GLY A 82 -9.17 11.35 1.96
CA GLY A 82 -8.69 10.93 0.65
C GLY A 82 -9.68 11.26 -0.48
N ARG A 83 -10.98 11.09 -0.26
CA ARG A 83 -12.02 11.46 -1.25
C ARG A 83 -12.09 12.98 -1.46
N VAL A 84 -12.01 13.76 -0.38
CA VAL A 84 -11.99 15.23 -0.47
C VAL A 84 -10.73 15.69 -1.22
N ALA A 85 -9.56 15.16 -0.88
CA ALA A 85 -8.31 15.47 -1.58
C ALA A 85 -8.39 15.11 -3.07
N ASN A 86 -8.90 13.92 -3.40
CA ASN A 86 -9.13 13.53 -4.80
C ASN A 86 -10.09 14.50 -5.50
N ALA A 87 -11.21 14.87 -4.88
CA ALA A 87 -12.15 15.82 -5.48
C ALA A 87 -11.51 17.19 -5.75
N LEU A 88 -10.64 17.68 -4.85
CA LEU A 88 -9.88 18.92 -5.01
C LEU A 88 -8.84 18.82 -6.14
N ILE A 89 -8.09 17.71 -6.20
CA ILE A 89 -7.08 17.45 -7.23
C ILE A 89 -7.73 17.27 -8.61
N LEU A 90 -8.88 16.60 -8.67
CA LEU A 90 -9.62 16.28 -9.89
C LEU A 90 -10.58 17.40 -10.31
N GLN A 91 -10.53 18.58 -9.69
CA GLN A 91 -11.40 19.69 -10.06
C GLN A 91 -11.27 20.02 -11.56
N PRO A 92 -12.36 20.36 -12.27
CA PRO A 92 -12.32 20.62 -13.71
C PRO A 92 -11.29 21.69 -14.14
N THR A 93 -10.99 22.65 -13.26
CA THR A 93 -10.01 23.72 -13.46
C THR A 93 -8.55 23.26 -13.33
N SER A 94 -8.29 22.07 -12.80
CA SER A 94 -6.94 21.53 -12.58
C SER A 94 -6.21 21.08 -13.86
N GLY A 95 -6.91 21.02 -14.99
CA GLY A 95 -6.36 20.48 -16.24
C GLY A 95 -6.10 18.96 -16.20
N PHE A 96 -6.57 18.25 -15.17
CA PHE A 96 -6.31 16.81 -14.97
C PHE A 96 -6.69 15.94 -16.18
N ARG A 97 -7.83 16.22 -16.82
CA ARG A 97 -8.24 15.52 -18.05
C ARG A 97 -7.19 15.62 -19.17
N LYS A 98 -6.56 16.80 -19.34
CA LYS A 98 -5.48 16.98 -20.31
C LYS A 98 -4.23 16.19 -19.91
N MET A 99 -3.93 16.10 -18.61
CA MET A 99 -2.81 15.30 -18.12
C MET A 99 -3.03 13.80 -18.33
N VAL A 100 -4.24 13.29 -18.11
CA VAL A 100 -4.59 11.88 -18.39
C VAL A 100 -4.52 11.60 -19.89
N ALA A 101 -5.16 12.44 -20.73
CA ALA A 101 -5.13 12.27 -22.19
C ALA A 101 -3.71 12.34 -22.79
N ALA A 102 -2.80 13.10 -22.18
CA ALA A 102 -1.39 13.16 -22.57
C ALA A 102 -0.52 12.06 -21.95
N GLY A 103 -1.11 11.11 -21.21
CA GLY A 103 -0.40 10.00 -20.56
C GLY A 103 0.49 10.43 -19.39
N HIS A 104 0.27 11.61 -18.82
CA HIS A 104 1.06 12.16 -17.71
C HIS A 104 0.50 11.82 -16.34
N ALA A 105 -0.76 11.41 -16.27
CA ALA A 105 -1.42 10.92 -15.08
C ALA A 105 -2.09 9.59 -15.39
N SER A 106 -1.87 8.59 -14.54
CA SER A 106 -2.46 7.27 -14.65
C SER A 106 -2.94 6.80 -13.27
N PRO A 107 -3.92 5.89 -13.23
CA PRO A 107 -4.32 5.24 -11.99
C PRO A 107 -3.20 4.33 -11.49
N GLY A 108 -3.35 3.83 -10.27
CA GLY A 108 -2.46 2.84 -9.70
C GLY A 108 -2.38 1.55 -10.53
N GLY A 109 -1.27 0.82 -10.37
CA GLY A 109 -0.95 -0.36 -11.19
C GLY A 109 -2.06 -1.42 -11.24
N VAL A 110 -2.73 -1.70 -10.12
CA VAL A 110 -3.85 -2.66 -10.09
C VAL A 110 -5.01 -2.24 -11.00
N TYR A 111 -5.33 -0.94 -11.06
CA TYR A 111 -6.36 -0.46 -11.97
C TYR A 111 -5.97 -0.67 -13.42
N LEU A 112 -4.72 -0.36 -13.77
CA LEU A 112 -4.20 -0.56 -15.12
C LEU A 112 -4.22 -2.03 -15.53
N SER A 113 -3.76 -2.93 -14.65
CA SER A 113 -3.77 -4.38 -14.92
C SER A 113 -5.18 -4.93 -15.14
N LEU A 114 -6.18 -4.32 -14.52
CA LEU A 114 -7.56 -4.77 -14.57
C LEU A 114 -8.44 -3.97 -15.54
N ARG A 115 -7.90 -2.97 -16.25
CA ARG A 115 -8.71 -2.00 -17.01
C ARG A 115 -9.64 -2.68 -18.02
N ASP A 116 -9.14 -3.69 -18.72
CA ASP A 116 -9.81 -4.41 -19.81
C ASP A 116 -10.77 -5.50 -19.32
N TYR A 117 -10.73 -5.84 -18.03
CA TYR A 117 -11.68 -6.79 -17.45
C TYR A 117 -13.05 -6.13 -17.28
N PRO A 118 -14.15 -6.87 -17.47
CA PRO A 118 -15.47 -6.37 -17.16
C PRO A 118 -15.52 -5.92 -15.69
N LYS A 119 -16.24 -4.82 -15.44
CA LYS A 119 -16.26 -4.09 -14.17
C LYS A 119 -16.40 -4.98 -12.93
N HIS A 120 -17.33 -5.94 -12.95
CA HIS A 120 -17.56 -6.86 -11.84
C HIS A 120 -16.37 -7.80 -11.60
N PHE A 121 -15.79 -8.37 -12.66
CA PHE A 121 -14.58 -9.20 -12.55
C PHE A 121 -13.38 -8.39 -12.09
N GLY A 122 -13.21 -7.16 -12.61
CA GLY A 122 -12.16 -6.26 -12.15
C GLY A 122 -12.28 -5.92 -10.66
N ILE A 123 -13.50 -5.73 -10.13
CA ILE A 123 -13.71 -5.52 -8.69
C ILE A 123 -13.27 -6.76 -7.89
N ILE A 124 -13.71 -7.95 -8.31
CA ILE A 124 -13.39 -9.22 -7.63
C ILE A 124 -11.87 -9.49 -7.65
N LEU A 125 -11.20 -9.31 -8.80
CA LEU A 125 -9.77 -9.53 -8.96
C LEU A 125 -8.92 -8.43 -8.28
N GLY A 126 -9.46 -7.22 -8.15
CA GLY A 126 -8.80 -6.14 -7.43
C GLY A 126 -8.58 -6.45 -5.95
N LEU A 127 -9.47 -7.23 -5.32
CA LEU A 127 -9.37 -7.62 -3.91
C LEU A 127 -8.07 -8.39 -3.61
N PRO A 128 -7.79 -9.55 -4.26
CA PRO A 128 -6.53 -10.26 -4.05
C PRO A 128 -5.31 -9.45 -4.52
N MET A 129 -5.39 -8.69 -5.61
CA MET A 129 -4.24 -7.90 -6.07
C MET A 129 -3.83 -6.80 -5.07
N ILE A 130 -4.80 -6.07 -4.52
CA ILE A 130 -4.56 -5.02 -3.53
C ILE A 130 -4.15 -5.61 -2.18
N CYS A 131 -4.70 -6.78 -1.82
CA CYS A 131 -4.32 -7.50 -0.60
C CYS A 131 -2.81 -7.79 -0.56
N SER A 132 -2.23 -8.38 -1.62
CA SER A 132 -0.78 -8.65 -1.66
C SER A 132 0.05 -7.38 -1.84
N GLN A 133 -0.46 -6.37 -2.55
CA GLN A 133 0.27 -5.10 -2.68
C GLN A 133 0.45 -4.42 -1.33
N THR A 134 -0.64 -4.22 -0.61
CA THR A 134 -0.63 -3.56 0.69
C THR A 134 0.08 -4.41 1.73
N PHE A 135 0.01 -5.75 1.62
CA PHE A 135 0.84 -6.64 2.43
C PHE A 135 2.32 -6.36 2.23
N MET A 136 2.80 -6.33 0.97
CA MET A 136 4.19 -6.07 0.64
C MET A 136 4.65 -4.74 1.26
N GLU A 137 3.87 -3.68 1.06
CA GLU A 137 4.17 -2.35 1.57
C GLU A 137 4.20 -2.31 3.10
N GLU A 138 3.23 -2.91 3.79
CA GLU A 138 3.24 -2.97 5.25
C GLU A 138 4.37 -3.83 5.79
N PHE A 139 4.61 -5.01 5.20
CA PHE A 139 5.63 -5.93 5.64
C PHE A 139 7.03 -5.34 5.48
N ILE A 140 7.32 -4.67 4.36
CA ILE A 140 8.62 -4.02 4.12
C ILE A 140 8.77 -2.79 4.99
N PHE A 141 7.83 -1.84 4.93
CA PHE A 141 8.04 -0.54 5.55
C PHE A 141 7.77 -0.58 7.06
N ARG A 142 6.68 -1.19 7.51
CA ARG A 142 6.30 -1.19 8.93
C ARG A 142 6.89 -2.39 9.68
N GLY A 143 7.17 -3.48 8.97
CA GLY A 143 7.87 -4.65 9.50
C GLY A 143 9.39 -4.50 9.40
N LEU A 144 9.94 -4.85 8.23
CA LEU A 144 11.37 -5.01 8.01
C LEU A 144 12.17 -3.73 8.29
N LEU A 145 11.82 -2.61 7.67
CA LEU A 145 12.58 -1.36 7.79
C LEU A 145 12.53 -0.77 9.20
N VAL A 146 11.38 -0.83 9.88
CA VAL A 146 11.28 -0.38 11.27
C VAL A 146 12.08 -1.29 12.21
N SER A 147 12.01 -2.62 12.02
CA SER A 147 12.84 -3.56 12.79
C SER A 147 14.33 -3.34 12.55
N PHE A 148 14.73 -3.15 11.29
CA PHE A 148 16.11 -2.87 10.91
C PHE A 148 16.60 -1.56 11.54
N GLY A 149 15.83 -0.47 11.44
CA GLY A 149 16.18 0.80 12.05
C GLY A 149 16.32 0.71 13.57
N LYS A 150 15.43 -0.02 14.24
CA LYS A 150 15.51 -0.24 15.70
C LYS A 150 16.77 -1.02 16.08
N GLY A 151 17.10 -2.07 15.32
CA GLY A 151 18.32 -2.86 15.54
C GLY A 151 19.59 -2.05 15.29
N LEU A 152 19.66 -1.34 14.16
CA LEU A 152 20.81 -0.51 13.78
C LEU A 152 21.06 0.62 14.79
N LEU A 153 20.03 1.39 15.15
CA LEU A 153 20.18 2.48 16.11
C LEU A 153 20.44 1.97 17.54
N GLY A 154 19.85 0.81 17.89
CA GLY A 154 20.11 0.15 19.17
C GLY A 154 21.57 -0.31 19.30
N PHE A 155 22.17 -0.78 18.22
CA PHE A 155 23.59 -1.12 18.17
C PHE A 155 24.50 0.09 18.50
N PHE A 156 24.09 1.31 18.13
CA PHE A 156 24.79 2.55 18.47
C PHE A 156 24.44 3.10 19.86
N GLY A 157 23.74 2.35 20.72
CA GLY A 157 23.44 2.75 22.09
C GLY A 157 22.33 3.80 22.24
N VAL A 158 21.54 4.04 21.18
CA VAL A 158 20.41 4.97 21.23
C VAL A 158 19.28 4.38 22.08
N SER A 159 18.61 5.21 22.90
CA SER A 159 17.53 4.76 23.78
C SER A 159 16.36 4.15 23.00
N THR A 160 15.72 3.11 23.56
CA THR A 160 14.64 2.34 22.91
C THR A 160 13.47 3.20 22.43
N ARG A 161 13.13 4.25 23.18
CA ARG A 161 12.08 5.20 22.79
C ARG A 161 12.48 6.00 21.56
N LEU A 162 13.73 6.47 21.51
CA LEU A 162 14.24 7.27 20.41
C LEU A 162 14.48 6.41 19.16
N THR A 163 14.99 5.18 19.30
CA THR A 163 15.13 4.25 18.17
C THR A 163 13.79 3.94 17.52
N GLY A 164 12.74 3.71 18.33
CA GLY A 164 11.39 3.49 17.84
C GLY A 164 10.87 4.68 17.03
N PHE A 165 10.97 5.89 17.59
CA PHE A 165 10.51 7.11 16.93
C PHE A 165 11.24 7.38 15.61
N LEU A 166 12.58 7.29 15.61
CA LEU A 166 13.39 7.56 14.41
C LEU A 166 13.14 6.52 13.31
N SER A 167 13.03 5.24 13.67
CA SER A 167 12.77 4.16 12.70
C SER A 167 11.40 4.29 12.05
N ILE A 168 10.37 4.65 12.84
CA ILE A 168 9.02 4.91 12.33
C ILE A 168 9.02 6.13 11.40
N THR A 169 9.64 7.23 11.83
CA THR A 169 9.71 8.47 11.06
C THR A 169 10.44 8.24 9.73
N GLY A 170 11.62 7.63 9.78
CA GLY A 170 12.44 7.35 8.61
C GLY A 170 11.74 6.43 7.61
N SER A 171 11.13 5.33 8.10
CA SER A 171 10.38 4.41 7.23
C SER A 171 9.16 5.08 6.59
N SER A 172 8.44 5.91 7.34
CA SER A 172 7.25 6.61 6.84
C SER A 172 7.59 7.67 5.79
N ILE A 173 8.68 8.43 5.99
CA ILE A 173 9.19 9.37 4.98
C ILE A 173 9.63 8.62 3.73
N LEU A 174 10.37 7.52 3.87
CA LEU A 174 10.78 6.71 2.73
C LEU A 174 9.57 6.17 1.96
N PHE A 175 8.52 5.74 2.67
CA PHE A 175 7.26 5.31 2.07
C PHE A 175 6.57 6.44 1.29
N GLY A 176 6.58 7.68 1.79
CA GLY A 176 6.13 8.86 1.03
C GLY A 176 7.01 9.14 -0.18
N LEU A 177 8.33 9.02 -0.06
CA LEU A 177 9.27 9.31 -1.15
C LEU A 177 9.13 8.34 -2.32
N VAL A 178 8.89 7.05 -2.07
CA VAL A 178 8.67 6.06 -3.16
C VAL A 178 7.42 6.36 -4.00
N HIS A 179 6.46 7.11 -3.45
CA HIS A 179 5.29 7.60 -4.18
C HIS A 179 5.53 8.98 -4.80
N PHE A 180 6.19 9.87 -4.07
CA PHE A 180 6.50 11.23 -4.51
C PHE A 180 7.42 11.27 -5.74
N ILE A 181 8.53 10.52 -5.72
CA ILE A 181 9.57 10.63 -6.75
C ILE A 181 9.02 10.28 -8.14
N PRO A 182 8.33 9.13 -8.34
CA PRO A 182 7.73 8.83 -9.64
C PRO A 182 6.71 9.90 -10.07
N ALA A 183 5.82 10.33 -9.16
CA ALA A 183 4.83 11.36 -9.46
C ALA A 183 5.48 12.70 -9.86
N PHE A 184 6.52 13.12 -9.14
CA PHE A 184 7.26 14.35 -9.42
C PHE A 184 7.97 14.29 -10.77
N CYS A 185 8.61 13.15 -11.09
CA CYS A 185 9.27 12.96 -12.38
C CYS A 185 8.28 13.03 -13.54
N CYS A 186 7.11 12.39 -13.43
CA CYS A 186 6.08 12.40 -14.48
C CYS A 186 5.39 13.77 -14.65
N LEU A 187 5.24 14.52 -13.55
CA LEU A 187 4.50 15.78 -13.50
C LEU A 187 5.37 17.04 -13.42
N ARG A 188 6.68 16.90 -13.63
CA ARG A 188 7.63 18.02 -13.59
C ARG A 188 7.18 19.14 -14.54
N GLY A 189 7.07 20.36 -14.01
CA GLY A 189 6.62 21.53 -14.75
C GLY A 189 5.11 21.60 -15.03
N LYS A 190 4.30 20.65 -14.53
CA LYS A 190 2.86 20.57 -14.78
C LYS A 190 2.04 20.77 -13.49
N SER A 191 2.37 20.01 -12.43
CA SER A 191 1.70 20.13 -11.14
C SER A 191 2.59 19.63 -10.00
N ILE A 192 2.78 20.47 -8.98
CA ILE A 192 3.49 20.09 -7.74
C ILE A 192 2.53 19.53 -6.68
N TRP A 193 1.24 19.83 -6.79
CA TRP A 193 0.24 19.44 -5.80
C TRP A 193 0.02 17.93 -5.74
N ILE A 194 0.00 17.24 -6.89
CA ILE A 194 -0.17 15.79 -6.95
C ILE A 194 1.05 15.07 -6.35
N PRO A 195 2.30 15.41 -6.72
CA PRO A 195 3.48 14.88 -6.02
C PRO A 195 3.44 15.16 -4.51
N LEU A 196 3.20 16.40 -4.08
CA LEU A 196 3.15 16.73 -2.65
C LEU A 196 2.09 15.93 -1.89
N TYR A 197 0.91 15.72 -2.49
CA TYR A 197 -0.10 14.83 -1.94
C TYR A 197 0.41 13.39 -1.81
N ALA A 198 1.08 12.88 -2.86
CA ALA A 198 1.73 11.57 -2.86
C ALA A 198 2.92 11.45 -1.88
N LEU A 199 3.44 12.56 -1.33
CA LEU A 199 4.40 12.54 -0.23
C LEU A 199 3.70 12.57 1.13
N ILE A 200 2.85 13.57 1.35
CA ILE A 200 2.26 13.88 2.65
C ILE A 200 1.34 12.74 3.07
N MET A 201 0.42 12.33 2.18
CA MET A 201 -0.61 11.36 2.56
C MET A 201 -0.02 9.99 2.92
N PRO A 202 0.87 9.38 2.12
CA PRO A 202 1.50 8.11 2.50
C PRO A 202 2.43 8.25 3.71
N THR A 203 3.15 9.37 3.86
CA THR A 203 4.00 9.61 5.05
C THR A 203 3.15 9.64 6.32
N THR A 204 2.06 10.42 6.32
CA THR A 204 1.17 10.55 7.49
C THR A 204 0.51 9.22 7.84
N LEU A 205 -0.06 8.51 6.87
CA LEU A 205 -0.64 7.18 7.13
C LEU A 205 0.43 6.17 7.56
N GLY A 206 1.62 6.22 6.97
CA GLY A 206 2.75 5.37 7.37
C GLY A 206 3.09 5.52 8.84
N MET A 207 3.13 6.75 9.35
CA MET A 207 3.36 7.01 10.78
C MET A 207 2.22 6.46 11.63
N VAL A 208 0.97 6.73 11.25
CA VAL A 208 -0.21 6.25 12.01
C VAL A 208 -0.25 4.72 12.05
N PHE A 209 -0.01 4.05 10.92
CA PHE A 209 0.01 2.59 10.84
C PHE A 209 1.16 2.01 11.66
N CYS A 210 2.35 2.61 11.61
CA CYS A 210 3.47 2.23 12.47
C CYS A 210 3.10 2.28 13.96
N VAL A 211 2.47 3.38 14.40
CA VAL A 211 2.05 3.55 15.80
C VAL A 211 1.00 2.51 16.18
N LEU A 212 -0.03 2.29 15.35
CA LEU A 212 -1.04 1.26 15.59
C LEU A 212 -0.43 -0.14 15.69
N ASN A 213 0.50 -0.45 14.79
CA ASN A 213 1.18 -1.74 14.76
C ASN A 213 2.06 -1.94 15.99
N GLN A 214 2.74 -0.88 16.45
CA GLN A 214 3.55 -0.91 17.67
C GLN A 214 2.69 -1.13 18.93
N VAL A 215 1.57 -0.41 19.05
CA VAL A 215 0.67 -0.56 20.21
C VAL A 215 0.02 -1.95 20.25
N SER A 216 -0.28 -2.52 19.08
CA SER A 216 -0.93 -3.83 18.96
C SER A 216 0.05 -5.00 18.87
N CYS A 217 1.37 -4.72 18.85
CA CYS A 217 2.43 -5.70 18.60
C CYS A 217 2.15 -6.60 17.38
N SER A 218 1.61 -6.02 16.31
CA SER A 218 1.11 -6.75 15.13
C SER A 218 1.05 -5.85 13.91
N LEU A 219 1.31 -6.40 12.72
CA LEU A 219 1.08 -5.68 11.46
C LEU A 219 -0.39 -5.73 10.97
N TRP A 220 -1.28 -6.48 11.62
CA TRP A 220 -2.69 -6.57 11.23
C TRP A 220 -3.40 -5.20 11.17
N PRO A 221 -3.30 -4.33 12.19
CA PRO A 221 -3.95 -3.01 12.18
C PRO A 221 -3.64 -2.18 10.93
N GLY A 222 -2.36 -1.97 10.65
CA GLY A 222 -1.89 -1.20 9.50
C GLY A 222 -2.30 -1.86 8.19
N TRP A 223 -2.13 -3.18 8.07
CA TRP A 223 -2.49 -3.90 6.85
C TRP A 223 -3.99 -3.86 6.56
N ILE A 224 -4.85 -4.07 7.56
CA ILE A 224 -6.31 -4.02 7.38
C ILE A 224 -6.74 -2.63 6.92
N VAL A 225 -6.27 -1.57 7.57
CA VAL A 225 -6.68 -0.20 7.22
C VAL A 225 -6.14 0.16 5.83
N HIS A 226 -4.88 -0.14 5.55
CA HIS A 226 -4.25 0.14 4.25
C HIS A 226 -4.95 -0.60 3.10
N PHE A 227 -5.14 -1.92 3.25
CA PHE A 227 -5.89 -2.74 2.31
C PHE A 227 -7.28 -2.17 2.06
N SER A 228 -8.01 -1.87 3.13
CA SER A 228 -9.40 -1.42 3.04
C SER A 228 -9.51 -0.04 2.40
N LEU A 229 -8.57 0.88 2.64
CA LEU A 229 -8.54 2.19 1.99
C LEU A 229 -8.30 2.05 0.48
N ASN A 230 -7.30 1.26 0.10
CA ASN A 230 -6.94 1.08 -1.30
C ASN A 230 -8.03 0.32 -2.07
N TYR A 231 -8.60 -0.73 -1.48
CA TYR A 231 -9.68 -1.49 -2.11
C TYR A 231 -10.97 -0.68 -2.22
N ALA A 232 -11.39 0.01 -1.17
CA ALA A 232 -12.57 0.88 -1.24
C ALA A 232 -12.37 2.01 -2.26
N GLY A 233 -11.16 2.58 -2.31
CA GLY A 233 -10.81 3.60 -3.29
C GLY A 233 -10.89 3.09 -4.73
N PHE A 234 -10.33 1.90 -4.98
CA PHE A 234 -10.39 1.22 -6.27
C PHE A 234 -11.83 0.89 -6.70
N VAL A 235 -12.63 0.31 -5.79
CA VAL A 235 -14.04 -0.01 -6.06
C VAL A 235 -14.82 1.26 -6.38
N TRP A 236 -14.62 2.33 -5.62
CA TRP A 236 -15.24 3.62 -5.87
C TRP A 236 -14.91 4.14 -7.27
N ASP A 237 -13.64 4.13 -7.65
CA ASP A 237 -13.19 4.66 -8.95
C ASP A 237 -13.72 3.81 -10.11
N ARG A 238 -13.72 2.47 -9.98
CA ARG A 238 -14.31 1.56 -10.99
C ARG A 238 -15.82 1.73 -11.08
N ILE A 239 -16.51 1.93 -9.95
CA ILE A 239 -17.97 2.16 -9.93
C ILE A 239 -18.32 3.48 -10.59
N ALA A 240 -17.61 4.55 -10.24
CA ALA A 240 -17.81 5.87 -10.82
C ALA A 240 -17.35 5.97 -12.28
N GLY A 241 -16.50 5.04 -12.75
CA GLY A 241 -15.83 5.17 -14.04
C GLY A 241 -14.95 6.41 -14.08
N THR A 242 -14.32 6.76 -12.95
CA THR A 242 -13.58 8.01 -12.77
C THR A 242 -12.54 8.15 -13.88
N TRP A 243 -11.74 7.12 -14.09
CA TRP A 243 -10.61 7.18 -15.01
C TRP A 243 -11.04 7.17 -16.48
N GLU A 244 -12.05 6.38 -16.82
CA GLU A 244 -12.64 6.33 -18.17
C GLU A 244 -13.26 7.69 -18.54
N ARG A 245 -13.94 8.36 -17.60
CA ARG A 245 -14.49 9.72 -17.80
C ARG A 245 -13.41 10.77 -18.04
N TYR A 246 -12.22 10.60 -17.45
CA TYR A 246 -11.11 11.55 -17.55
C TYR A 246 -10.10 11.24 -18.65
N GLY A 247 -10.32 10.20 -19.47
CA GLY A 247 -9.58 10.00 -20.72
C GLY A 247 -8.78 8.71 -20.82
N LEU A 248 -9.01 7.71 -19.95
CA LEU A 248 -8.45 6.36 -20.10
C LEU A 248 -9.26 5.47 -21.09
N GLY A 249 -9.77 6.08 -22.17
CA GLY A 249 -10.54 5.40 -23.22
C GLY A 249 -9.66 4.73 -24.26
#